data_AF-A0A535E6U7-F1
#
_entry.id   AF-A0A535E6U7-F1
#
_cell.length_a   1.000
_cell.length_b   1.000
_cell.length_c   1.000
_cell.angle_alpha   90.00
_cell.angle_beta   90.00
_cell.angle_gamma   90.00
#
_symmetry.space_group_name_H-M   'P 1'
#
loop_
_entity.id
_entity.type
_entity.pdbx_description
1 polymer ?
#
loop_
_entity_poly.entity_id
_entity_poly.type
_entity_poly.pdbx_seq_one_letter_code
_entity_poly.pdbx_strand_id
1 'polypeptide(L)'
;MSEDPGILTTQWDGYLREGPGAATTAVPVLPPKEDEGMALEPQYKRMPIGPDHILYPILVGLASFPMLLGSAGHHMAEELPEDETHPFFPDHFWPYPVIMVAMVVAVGLLSLFVAQNMQLEQSADPRAVVLPRPDWYFLWLFQMLKLGPELIMSLVVPPIIIVVILLWPFIDAIGGRRLAARLHWAQWPVPGRNVVTGTLWILFWGFIVFLTFWALSGVTLGNITGG
;
A
#
# COMPACT_ATOMS: atom_id res chain seq x y z
N MET A 1 -37.38 29.61 53.62
CA MET A 1 -37.18 29.37 52.18
C MET A 1 -36.57 27.99 52.08
N SER A 2 -37.35 27.01 51.63
CA SER A 2 -37.06 25.59 51.68
C SER A 2 -35.88 25.20 50.76
N GLU A 3 -34.95 24.42 51.29
CA GLU A 3 -33.93 23.74 50.51
C GLU A 3 -34.57 22.58 49.75
N ASP A 4 -34.42 22.60 48.42
CA ASP A 4 -34.85 21.53 47.51
C ASP A 4 -33.69 20.52 47.39
N PRO A 5 -33.83 19.26 47.85
CA PRO A 5 -32.71 18.33 47.97
C PRO A 5 -32.35 17.61 46.65
N GLY A 6 -32.70 18.18 45.49
CA GLY A 6 -32.88 17.41 44.25
C GLY A 6 -31.80 17.46 43.17
N ILE A 7 -30.77 18.32 43.21
CA ILE A 7 -29.82 18.43 42.09
C ILE A 7 -28.37 18.50 42.58
N LEU A 8 -27.73 17.32 42.63
CA LEU A 8 -26.28 17.21 42.72
C LEU A 8 -25.68 17.46 41.33
N THR A 9 -25.11 18.65 41.12
CA THR A 9 -24.21 18.92 40.00
C THR A 9 -23.01 17.98 40.13
N THR A 10 -22.87 17.03 39.21
CA THR A 10 -21.76 16.06 39.22
C THR A 10 -20.46 16.73 38.78
N GLN A 11 -19.82 17.47 39.68
CA GLN A 11 -18.44 17.87 39.53
C GLN A 11 -17.58 16.69 40.01
N TRP A 12 -16.87 16.06 39.08
CA TRP A 12 -15.98 14.94 39.34
C TRP A 12 -14.85 15.36 40.29
N ASP A 13 -14.79 14.76 41.48
CA ASP A 13 -13.86 15.06 42.58
C ASP A 13 -12.72 14.04 42.72
N GLY A 14 -12.62 13.09 41.79
CA GLY A 14 -11.45 12.22 41.64
C GLY A 14 -11.36 11.06 42.65
N TYR A 15 -12.38 10.83 43.46
CA TYR A 15 -12.44 9.69 44.38
C TYR A 15 -13.53 8.69 43.98
N LEU A 16 -13.14 7.42 43.86
CA LEU A 16 -14.06 6.30 43.60
C LEU A 16 -15.00 6.13 44.81
N ARG A 17 -16.25 6.58 44.70
CA ARG A 17 -17.31 6.17 45.64
C ARG A 17 -18.01 4.94 45.09
N GLU A 18 -18.15 3.92 45.94
CA GLU A 18 -18.87 2.70 45.61
C GLU A 18 -20.36 3.00 45.41
N GLY A 19 -20.84 2.82 44.19
CA GLY A 19 -22.27 2.82 43.88
C GLY A 19 -22.95 1.56 44.43
N PRO A 20 -24.29 1.50 44.50
CA PRO A 20 -25.03 0.43 45.17
C PRO A 20 -25.02 -0.94 44.45
N GLY A 21 -24.07 -1.18 43.54
CA GLY A 21 -23.88 -2.43 42.83
C GLY A 21 -22.52 -3.03 43.14
N ALA A 22 -22.51 -4.30 43.55
CA ALA A 22 -21.40 -5.25 43.70
C ALA A 22 -20.03 -4.68 44.13
N ALA A 23 -19.60 -5.04 45.34
CA ALA A 23 -18.29 -4.75 45.91
C ALA A 23 -17.19 -4.82 44.84
N THR A 24 -16.68 -3.64 44.47
CA THR A 24 -15.49 -3.54 43.63
C THR A 24 -14.33 -3.97 44.48
N THR A 25 -13.99 -5.26 44.44
CA THR A 25 -12.68 -5.74 44.88
C THR A 25 -11.65 -4.89 44.13
N ALA A 26 -11.08 -3.91 44.83
CA ALA A 26 -10.01 -3.09 44.31
C ALA A 26 -8.91 -4.06 43.87
N VAL A 27 -8.71 -4.17 42.55
CA VAL A 27 -7.57 -4.87 41.99
C VAL A 27 -6.35 -4.20 42.62
N PRO A 28 -5.53 -4.93 43.40
CA PRO A 28 -4.40 -4.30 44.08
C PRO A 28 -3.51 -3.68 43.01
N VAL A 29 -3.39 -2.35 43.06
CA VAL A 29 -2.46 -1.60 42.21
C VAL A 29 -1.07 -1.94 42.72
N LEU A 30 -0.46 -2.96 42.12
CA LEU A 30 0.95 -3.25 42.30
C LEU A 30 1.73 -2.00 41.87
N PRO A 31 2.66 -1.48 42.70
CA PRO A 31 3.52 -0.40 42.25
C PRO A 31 4.24 -0.84 40.97
N PRO A 32 4.36 0.05 39.97
CA PRO A 32 4.98 -0.31 38.70
C PRO A 32 6.40 -0.80 38.98
N LYS A 33 6.69 -2.02 38.56
CA LYS A 33 8.05 -2.53 38.52
C LYS A 33 8.83 -1.57 37.62
N GLU A 34 9.89 -0.95 38.12
CA GLU A 34 10.64 0.12 37.43
C GLU A 34 11.16 -0.29 36.04
N ASP A 35 11.19 -1.60 35.75
CA ASP A 35 11.60 -2.19 34.47
C ASP A 35 10.48 -2.25 33.40
N GLU A 36 9.22 -1.97 33.75
CA GLU A 36 8.08 -1.99 32.82
C GLU A 36 7.62 -0.56 32.50
N GLY A 37 8.40 0.14 31.66
CA GLY A 37 8.06 1.47 31.19
C GLY A 37 6.63 1.54 30.62
N MET A 38 5.83 2.49 31.10
CA MET A 38 4.51 2.90 30.62
C MET A 38 3.73 1.84 29.83
N ALA A 39 2.79 1.15 30.49
CA ALA A 39 1.94 0.07 29.96
C ALA A 39 0.99 0.45 28.79
N LEU A 40 1.25 1.57 28.09
CA LEU A 40 0.43 2.11 26.99
C LEU A 40 1.16 2.13 25.64
N GLU A 41 2.47 1.86 25.59
CA GLU A 41 3.19 1.82 24.31
C GLU A 41 3.07 0.41 23.70
N PRO A 42 2.58 0.27 22.44
CA PRO A 42 2.40 -1.02 21.80
C PRO A 42 3.74 -1.76 21.66
N GLN A 43 3.70 -3.09 21.77
CA GLN A 43 4.92 -3.93 21.85
C GLN A 43 5.87 -3.74 20.66
N TYR A 44 5.35 -3.46 19.47
CA TYR A 44 6.17 -3.23 18.27
C TYR A 44 7.10 -2.02 18.40
N LYS A 45 6.74 -1.03 19.23
CA LYS A 45 7.55 0.17 19.46
C LYS A 45 8.73 -0.08 20.40
N ARG A 46 8.70 -1.21 21.11
CA ARG A 46 9.80 -1.70 21.96
C ARG A 46 10.74 -2.65 21.23
N MET A 47 10.38 -3.10 20.03
CA MET A 47 11.25 -3.96 19.24
C MET A 47 12.46 -3.16 18.77
N PRO A 48 13.68 -3.70 18.81
CA PRO A 48 14.85 -3.06 18.24
C PRO A 48 14.66 -2.69 16.77
N ILE A 49 13.87 -3.47 16.03
CA ILE A 49 13.49 -3.23 14.63
C ILE A 49 11.96 -3.39 14.52
N GLY A 50 11.23 -2.30 14.73
CA GLY A 50 9.77 -2.22 14.52
C GLY A 50 9.42 -1.66 13.13
N PRO A 51 8.13 -1.63 12.72
CA PRO A 51 7.68 -1.11 11.42
C PRO A 51 8.13 0.31 11.08
N ASP A 52 8.34 1.14 12.10
CA ASP A 52 8.75 2.54 11.95
C ASP A 52 10.27 2.73 11.91
N HIS A 53 11.04 1.63 11.80
CA HIS A 53 12.49 1.69 11.88
C HIS A 53 13.10 2.39 10.67
N ILE A 54 14.03 3.32 10.91
CA ILE A 54 14.80 4.05 9.89
C ILE A 54 15.61 3.15 8.94
N LEU A 55 15.72 1.85 9.25
CA LEU A 55 16.42 0.89 8.39
C LEU A 55 15.65 0.67 7.09
N TYR A 56 14.32 0.69 7.11
CA TYR A 56 13.53 0.48 5.90
C TYR A 56 13.81 1.54 4.82
N PRO A 57 13.70 2.86 5.08
CA PRO A 57 14.02 3.86 4.06
C PRO A 57 15.51 3.84 3.65
N ILE A 58 16.43 3.48 4.56
CA ILE A 58 17.85 3.32 4.23
C ILE A 58 18.06 2.16 3.25
N LEU A 59 17.46 1.00 3.50
CA LEU A 59 17.55 -0.17 2.62
C LEU A 59 16.93 0.11 1.25
N VAL A 60 15.78 0.78 1.22
CA VAL A 60 15.14 1.22 -0.03
C VAL A 60 16.06 2.18 -0.80
N GLY A 61 16.67 3.15 -0.11
CA GLY A 61 17.65 4.07 -0.71
C GLY A 61 18.88 3.33 -1.27
N LEU A 62 19.44 2.40 -0.51
CA LEU A 62 20.58 1.59 -0.93
C LEU A 62 20.25 0.69 -2.13
N ALA A 63 19.07 0.08 -2.14
CA ALA A 63 18.60 -0.74 -3.26
C ALA A 63 18.31 0.10 -4.51
N SER A 64 17.87 1.35 -4.34
CA SER A 64 17.62 2.29 -5.44
C SER A 64 18.89 2.89 -6.00
N PHE A 65 19.95 3.02 -5.21
CA PHE A 65 21.22 3.64 -5.62
C PHE A 65 21.82 3.07 -6.92
N PRO A 66 22.03 1.74 -7.07
CA PRO A 66 22.57 1.19 -8.32
C PRO A 66 21.60 1.35 -9.50
N MET A 67 20.29 1.38 -9.24
CA MET A 67 19.28 1.63 -10.27
C MET A 67 19.35 3.07 -10.79
N LEU A 68 19.60 4.04 -9.91
CA LEU A 68 19.74 5.46 -10.28
C LEU A 68 21.07 5.77 -10.96
N LEU A 69 22.16 5.12 -10.55
CA LEU A 69 23.49 5.35 -11.12
C LEU A 69 23.66 4.73 -12.50
N GLY A 70 22.78 3.80 -12.88
CA GLY A 70 22.86 3.04 -14.12
C GLY A 70 24.05 2.08 -14.16
N SER A 71 24.15 1.29 -15.23
CA SER A 71 25.35 0.48 -15.48
C SER A 71 26.54 1.38 -15.76
N ALA A 72 27.54 1.38 -14.89
CA ALA A 72 28.80 2.05 -15.14
C ALA A 72 29.44 1.51 -16.43
N GLY A 73 29.34 2.24 -17.54
CA GLY A 73 30.06 1.95 -18.80
C GLY A 73 29.25 1.48 -20.02
N HIS A 74 27.92 1.49 -20.00
CA HIS A 74 27.10 1.36 -21.22
C HIS A 74 26.01 2.42 -21.22
N HIS A 75 26.18 3.46 -22.04
CA HIS A 75 25.13 4.44 -22.29
C HIS A 75 24.36 3.99 -23.52
N MET A 76 23.06 3.69 -23.36
CA MET A 76 22.18 3.31 -24.48
C MET A 76 22.19 4.36 -25.60
N ALA A 77 22.50 5.62 -25.26
CA ALA A 77 22.68 6.73 -26.20
C ALA A 77 23.82 6.52 -27.21
N GLU A 78 24.80 5.66 -26.93
CA GLU A 78 25.91 5.35 -27.84
C GLU A 78 25.52 4.30 -28.89
N GLU A 79 24.49 3.48 -28.60
CA GLU A 79 23.99 2.43 -29.49
C GLU A 79 22.81 2.89 -30.36
N LEU A 80 22.17 4.01 -29.99
CA LEU A 80 21.03 4.57 -30.68
C LEU A 80 21.49 5.54 -31.80
N PRO A 81 20.77 5.59 -32.93
CA PRO A 81 20.99 6.59 -33.95
C PRO A 81 20.98 8.02 -33.36
N GLU A 82 21.82 8.92 -33.90
CA GLU A 82 21.92 10.30 -33.41
C GLU A 82 20.59 11.07 -33.51
N ASP A 83 19.71 10.70 -34.44
CA ASP A 83 18.37 11.28 -34.61
C ASP A 83 17.34 10.79 -33.59
N GLU A 84 17.63 9.68 -32.88
CA GLU A 84 16.79 9.15 -31.79
C GLU A 84 17.33 9.51 -30.40
N THR A 85 18.47 10.21 -30.33
CA THR A 85 19.16 10.51 -29.08
C THR A 85 19.17 12.02 -28.81
N HIS A 86 18.61 12.41 -27.66
CA HIS A 86 18.64 13.80 -27.19
C HIS A 86 19.54 13.95 -25.97
N PRO A 87 20.39 14.99 -25.91
CA PRO A 87 21.23 15.23 -24.75
C PRO A 87 20.38 15.53 -23.51
N PHE A 88 20.82 15.06 -22.35
CA PHE A 88 20.12 15.33 -21.08
C PHE A 88 20.06 16.83 -20.79
N PHE A 89 21.19 17.52 -20.94
CA PHE A 89 21.26 18.98 -20.81
C PHE A 89 21.35 19.60 -22.20
N PRO A 90 20.49 20.58 -22.55
CA PRO A 90 19.51 21.26 -21.69
C PRO A 90 18.09 20.65 -21.70
N ASP A 91 17.80 19.72 -22.61
CA ASP A 91 16.43 19.32 -22.97
C ASP A 91 15.60 18.79 -21.79
N HIS A 92 16.24 18.09 -20.84
CA HIS A 92 15.59 17.50 -19.67
C HIS A 92 15.77 18.31 -18.39
N PHE A 93 16.63 19.33 -18.39
CA PHE A 93 16.94 20.11 -17.19
C PHE A 93 15.75 20.94 -16.69
N TRP A 94 14.94 21.49 -17.60
CA TRP A 94 13.79 22.33 -17.24
C TRP A 94 12.47 21.57 -17.03
N PRO A 95 12.12 20.57 -17.86
CA PRO A 95 10.87 19.84 -17.68
C PRO A 95 10.78 19.10 -16.33
N TYR A 96 11.85 18.47 -15.85
CA TYR A 96 11.79 17.67 -14.63
C TYR A 96 11.47 18.48 -13.36
N PRO A 97 12.16 19.60 -13.05
CA PRO A 97 11.78 20.46 -11.92
C PRO A 97 10.34 20.98 -12.02
N VAL A 98 9.87 21.34 -13.22
CA VAL A 98 8.50 21.79 -13.44
C VAL A 98 7.50 20.68 -13.12
N ILE A 99 7.76 19.45 -13.60
CA ILE A 99 6.95 18.28 -13.28
C ILE A 99 6.97 17.99 -11.78
N MET A 100 8.13 18.08 -11.11
CA MET A 100 8.22 17.88 -9.66
C MET A 100 7.39 18.91 -8.89
N VAL A 101 7.50 20.19 -9.23
CA VAL A 101 6.69 21.25 -8.61
C VAL A 101 5.20 21.00 -8.88
N ALA A 102 4.83 20.66 -10.11
CA ALA A 102 3.45 20.32 -10.46
C ALA A 102 2.93 19.12 -9.64
N MET A 103 3.76 18.09 -9.44
CA MET A 103 3.42 16.92 -8.64
C MET A 103 3.24 17.26 -7.16
N VAL A 104 4.13 18.07 -6.57
CA VAL A 104 3.99 18.54 -5.18
C VAL A 104 2.73 19.39 -5.01
N VAL A 105 2.45 20.30 -5.95
CA VAL A 105 1.23 21.11 -5.93
C VAL A 105 -0.01 20.21 -6.07
N ALA A 106 -0.01 19.26 -7.00
CA ALA A 106 -1.13 18.34 -7.20
C ALA A 106 -1.41 17.50 -5.94
N VAL A 107 -0.37 16.93 -5.32
CA VAL A 107 -0.48 16.16 -4.07
C VAL A 107 -0.93 17.06 -2.90
N GLY A 108 -0.39 18.28 -2.80
CA GLY A 108 -0.80 19.25 -1.79
C GLY A 108 -2.28 19.63 -1.93
N LEU A 109 -2.76 19.91 -3.15
CA LEU A 109 -4.16 20.19 -3.43
C LEU A 109 -5.04 18.96 -3.12
N LEU A 110 -4.63 17.77 -3.55
CA LEU A 110 -5.35 16.53 -3.24
C LEU A 110 -5.48 16.34 -1.73
N SER A 111 -4.41 16.59 -0.97
CA SER A 111 -4.43 16.55 0.49
C SER A 111 -5.44 17.53 1.07
N LEU A 112 -5.50 18.78 0.59
CA LEU A 112 -6.47 19.78 1.06
C LEU A 112 -7.93 19.36 0.78
N PHE A 113 -8.21 18.80 -0.39
CA PHE A 113 -9.58 18.39 -0.75
C PHE A 113 -10.02 17.07 -0.09
N VAL A 114 -9.08 16.17 0.20
CA VAL A 114 -9.36 14.82 0.71
C VAL A 114 -9.10 14.69 2.22
N ALA A 115 -8.50 15.71 2.86
CA ALA A 115 -8.15 15.69 4.30
C ALA A 115 -9.31 15.28 5.22
N GLN A 116 -10.54 15.69 4.91
CA GLN A 116 -11.71 15.31 5.71
C GLN A 116 -12.00 13.80 5.67
N ASN A 117 -11.65 13.12 4.58
CA ASN A 117 -11.79 11.67 4.43
C ASN A 117 -10.58 10.90 4.99
N MET A 118 -9.49 11.58 5.35
CA MET A 118 -8.26 11.00 5.90
C MET A 118 -8.16 11.15 7.42
N GLN A 119 -9.30 11.39 8.09
CA GLN A 119 -9.31 11.39 9.55
C GLN A 119 -8.96 9.99 10.06
N LEU A 120 -7.98 9.93 10.96
CA LEU A 120 -7.60 8.69 11.62
C LEU A 120 -8.86 8.08 12.27
N GLU A 121 -9.05 6.78 12.05
CA GLU A 121 -10.12 6.05 12.72
C GLU A 121 -9.96 6.11 14.24
N GLN A 122 -11.05 5.79 14.95
CA GLN A 122 -10.99 5.72 16.41
C GLN A 122 -9.85 4.80 16.85
N SER A 123 -9.19 5.17 17.95
CA SER A 123 -8.17 4.32 18.57
C SER A 123 -8.70 2.91 18.69
N ALA A 124 -7.89 1.93 18.29
CA ALA A 124 -8.29 0.53 18.20
C ALA A 124 -8.91 0.05 19.52
N ASP A 125 -10.23 -0.16 19.51
CA ASP A 125 -10.96 -0.78 20.61
C ASP A 125 -11.21 -2.25 20.27
N PRO A 126 -10.62 -3.21 21.01
CA PRO A 126 -10.83 -4.63 20.76
C PRO A 126 -12.27 -5.10 20.98
N ARG A 127 -13.15 -4.27 21.56
CA ARG A 127 -14.58 -4.55 21.75
C ARG A 127 -15.44 -3.99 20.61
N ALA A 128 -14.90 -3.12 19.77
CA ALA A 128 -15.63 -2.55 18.66
C ALA A 128 -15.72 -3.56 17.51
N VAL A 129 -16.92 -3.74 16.97
CA VAL A 129 -17.13 -4.51 15.74
C VAL A 129 -16.96 -3.57 14.56
N VAL A 130 -15.77 -3.59 13.96
CA VAL A 130 -15.43 -2.79 12.78
C VAL A 130 -15.40 -3.71 11.57
N LEU A 131 -15.95 -3.26 10.43
CA LEU A 131 -15.80 -3.95 9.15
C LEU A 131 -14.41 -3.62 8.60
N PRO A 132 -13.46 -4.58 8.55
CA PRO A 132 -12.10 -4.29 8.12
C PRO A 132 -12.09 -4.06 6.61
N ARG A 133 -12.05 -2.79 6.19
CA ARG A 133 -11.88 -2.42 4.78
C ARG A 133 -10.45 -1.97 4.55
N PRO A 134 -9.72 -2.58 3.60
CA PRO A 134 -8.37 -2.16 3.31
C PRO A 134 -8.35 -0.86 2.50
N ASP A 135 -7.19 -0.21 2.46
CA ASP A 135 -6.98 0.97 1.63
C ASP A 135 -7.11 0.68 0.13
N TRP A 136 -7.34 1.74 -0.64
CA TRP A 136 -7.66 1.69 -2.08
C TRP A 136 -6.66 0.89 -2.92
N TYR A 137 -5.37 0.91 -2.55
CA TYR A 137 -4.30 0.17 -3.26
C TYR A 137 -4.34 -1.34 -3.03
N PHE A 138 -5.07 -1.81 -2.00
CA PHE A 138 -5.25 -3.22 -1.67
C PHE A 138 -6.64 -3.77 -2.03
N LEU A 139 -7.57 -2.92 -2.51
CA LEU A 139 -8.93 -3.35 -2.84
C LEU A 139 -8.96 -4.48 -3.88
N TRP A 140 -8.08 -4.44 -4.89
CA TRP A 140 -8.03 -5.49 -5.90
C TRP A 140 -7.55 -6.83 -5.34
N LEU A 141 -6.62 -6.84 -4.37
CA LEU A 141 -6.18 -8.06 -3.69
C LEU A 141 -7.30 -8.63 -2.82
N PHE A 142 -8.02 -7.77 -2.11
CA PHE A 142 -9.17 -8.18 -1.30
C PHE A 142 -10.31 -8.73 -2.16
N GLN A 143 -10.60 -8.11 -3.31
CA GLN A 143 -11.59 -8.61 -4.24
C GLN A 143 -11.14 -9.92 -4.90
N MET A 144 -9.86 -10.06 -5.22
CA MET A 144 -9.28 -11.31 -5.74
C MET A 144 -9.44 -12.46 -4.74
N LEU A 145 -9.32 -12.20 -3.43
CA LEU A 145 -9.50 -13.19 -2.38
C LEU A 145 -10.90 -13.84 -2.42
N LYS A 146 -11.93 -13.08 -2.80
CA LYS A 146 -13.31 -13.56 -2.89
C LYS A 146 -13.60 -14.42 -4.13
N LEU A 147 -12.68 -14.50 -5.10
CA LEU A 147 -12.91 -15.21 -6.37
C LEU A 147 -12.82 -16.74 -6.26
N GLY A 148 -12.34 -17.28 -5.13
CA GLY A 148 -12.15 -18.72 -4.97
C GLY A 148 -11.84 -19.12 -3.53
N PRO A 149 -11.30 -20.32 -3.30
CA PRO A 149 -10.98 -20.80 -1.97
C PRO A 149 -9.96 -19.88 -1.28
N GLU A 150 -10.32 -19.38 -0.09
CA GLU A 150 -9.58 -18.34 0.63
C GLU A 150 -8.10 -18.70 0.83
N LEU A 151 -7.80 -19.95 1.20
CA LEU A 151 -6.43 -20.42 1.43
C LEU A 151 -5.58 -20.34 0.15
N ILE A 152 -6.16 -20.67 -1.00
CA ILE A 152 -5.45 -20.63 -2.28
C ILE A 152 -5.21 -19.17 -2.69
N MET A 153 -6.25 -18.35 -2.63
CA MET A 153 -6.17 -16.96 -3.07
C MET A 153 -5.30 -16.08 -2.16
N SER A 154 -5.20 -16.39 -0.87
CA SER A 154 -4.34 -15.66 0.08
C SER A 154 -2.89 -16.13 0.09
N LEU A 155 -2.65 -17.45 0.06
CA LEU A 155 -1.31 -18.00 0.30
C LEU A 155 -0.59 -18.44 -0.97
N VAL A 156 -1.33 -18.87 -2.01
CA VAL A 156 -0.73 -19.47 -3.21
C VAL A 156 -0.63 -18.45 -4.34
N VAL A 157 -1.70 -17.68 -4.59
CA VAL A 157 -1.76 -16.76 -5.72
C VAL A 157 -0.74 -15.61 -5.63
N PRO A 158 -0.58 -14.89 -4.49
CA PRO A 158 0.33 -13.74 -4.45
C PRO A 158 1.81 -14.13 -4.67
N PRO A 159 2.36 -15.20 -4.06
CA PRO A 159 3.71 -15.65 -4.37
C PRO A 159 3.89 -16.04 -5.84
N ILE A 160 2.90 -16.69 -6.45
CA ILE A 160 2.96 -17.03 -7.89
C ILE A 160 3.03 -15.78 -8.74
N ILE A 161 2.21 -14.75 -8.46
CA ILE A 161 2.25 -13.47 -9.20
C ILE A 161 3.65 -12.85 -9.09
N ILE A 162 4.24 -12.81 -7.89
CA ILE A 162 5.59 -12.28 -7.68
C ILE A 162 6.64 -13.08 -8.48
N VAL A 163 6.58 -14.42 -8.43
CA VAL A 163 7.49 -15.28 -9.20
C VAL A 163 7.32 -15.07 -10.71
N VAL A 164 6.09 -14.94 -11.20
CA VAL A 164 5.81 -14.67 -12.62
C VAL A 164 6.37 -13.32 -13.05
N ILE A 165 6.23 -12.28 -12.23
CA ILE A 165 6.80 -10.94 -12.51
C ILE A 165 8.34 -11.00 -12.48
N LEU A 166 8.93 -11.73 -11.52
CA LEU A 166 10.38 -11.89 -11.44
C LEU A 166 10.94 -12.66 -12.64
N LEU A 167 10.20 -13.65 -13.13
CA LEU A 167 10.57 -14.45 -14.31
C LEU A 167 10.14 -13.78 -15.63
N TRP A 168 9.39 -12.68 -15.58
CA TRP A 168 8.87 -11.97 -16.75
C TRP A 168 9.94 -11.64 -17.82
N PRO A 169 11.12 -11.06 -17.49
CA PRO A 169 12.13 -10.76 -18.50
C PRO A 169 12.61 -12.01 -19.25
N PHE A 170 12.68 -13.17 -18.58
CA PHE A 170 13.07 -14.43 -19.21
C PHE A 170 11.95 -15.01 -20.08
N ILE A 171 10.71 -14.91 -19.61
CA ILE A 171 9.51 -15.34 -20.36
C ILE A 171 9.39 -14.51 -21.64
N ASP A 172 9.56 -13.19 -21.56
CA ASP A 172 9.50 -12.27 -22.70
C ASP A 172 10.60 -12.58 -23.72
N ALA A 173 11.85 -12.77 -23.26
CA ALA A 173 13.00 -13.08 -24.12
C ALA A 173 12.90 -14.44 -24.84
N ILE A 174 12.28 -15.46 -24.24
CA ILE A 174 12.13 -16.80 -24.82
C ILE A 174 10.88 -16.90 -25.68
N GLY A 175 9.75 -16.41 -25.18
CA GLY A 175 8.44 -16.52 -25.83
C GLY A 175 8.38 -15.75 -27.14
N GLY A 176 9.03 -14.59 -27.17
CA GLY A 176 9.04 -13.71 -28.32
C GLY A 176 9.62 -14.32 -29.59
N ARG A 177 10.87 -14.81 -29.50
CA ARG A 177 11.58 -15.39 -30.65
C ARG A 177 10.90 -16.66 -31.19
N ARG A 178 10.33 -17.49 -30.32
CA ARG A 178 9.66 -18.74 -30.71
C ARG A 178 8.29 -18.50 -31.35
N LEU A 179 7.54 -17.51 -30.89
CA LEU A 179 6.22 -17.20 -31.44
C LEU A 179 6.32 -16.49 -32.78
N ALA A 180 7.26 -15.56 -32.94
CA ALA A 180 7.51 -14.92 -34.23
C ALA A 180 7.98 -15.90 -35.31
N ALA A 181 8.82 -16.88 -34.95
CA ALA A 181 9.22 -17.95 -35.86
C ALA A 181 8.02 -18.84 -36.28
N ARG A 182 7.04 -19.07 -35.39
CA ARG A 182 5.84 -19.87 -35.68
C ARG A 182 4.77 -19.12 -36.48
N LEU A 183 4.65 -17.81 -36.29
CA LEU A 183 3.67 -16.96 -36.99
C LEU A 183 4.24 -16.35 -38.29
N HIS A 184 5.42 -16.79 -38.72
CA HIS A 184 6.13 -16.30 -39.92
C HIS A 184 6.36 -14.78 -39.92
N TRP A 185 6.62 -14.20 -38.76
CA TRP A 185 6.95 -12.78 -38.67
C TRP A 185 8.42 -12.59 -39.07
N ALA A 186 8.67 -11.74 -40.07
CA ALA A 186 9.94 -11.66 -40.80
C ALA A 186 11.15 -11.26 -39.95
N GLN A 187 10.94 -10.64 -38.79
CA GLN A 187 11.99 -10.30 -37.84
C GLN A 187 11.36 -10.02 -36.48
N TRP A 188 12.01 -10.50 -35.42
CA TRP A 188 11.71 -10.14 -34.04
C TRP A 188 12.53 -8.88 -33.69
N PRO A 189 11.92 -7.69 -33.56
CA PRO A 189 12.68 -6.50 -33.19
C PRO A 189 12.69 -6.42 -31.66
N VAL A 190 13.85 -6.67 -31.05
CA VAL A 190 14.19 -5.99 -29.80
C VAL A 190 14.85 -4.67 -30.24
N PRO A 191 14.35 -3.48 -29.87
CA PRO A 191 13.36 -3.17 -28.84
C PRO A 191 12.03 -2.64 -29.44
N GLY A 192 11.15 -3.53 -29.94
CA GLY A 192 9.91 -3.12 -30.61
C GLY A 192 8.73 -4.07 -30.38
N ARG A 193 7.76 -3.62 -29.57
CA ARG A 193 6.37 -4.09 -29.37
C ARG A 193 6.12 -5.60 -29.47
N ASN A 194 6.47 -6.34 -28.41
CA ASN A 194 5.90 -7.67 -28.18
C ASN A 194 4.39 -7.54 -27.92
N VAL A 195 3.58 -7.70 -28.97
CA VAL A 195 2.12 -7.55 -28.87
C VAL A 195 1.54 -8.56 -27.89
N VAL A 196 2.12 -9.76 -27.76
CA VAL A 196 1.56 -10.80 -26.89
C VAL A 196 1.86 -10.53 -25.43
N THR A 197 3.13 -10.34 -25.05
CA THR A 197 3.44 -10.01 -23.65
C THR A 197 2.94 -8.62 -23.28
N GLY A 198 2.95 -7.67 -24.21
CA GLY A 198 2.31 -6.37 -24.05
C GLY A 198 0.80 -6.46 -23.84
N THR A 199 0.09 -7.30 -24.61
CA THR A 199 -1.35 -7.53 -24.41
C THR A 199 -1.60 -8.22 -23.06
N LEU A 200 -0.80 -9.23 -22.69
CA LEU A 200 -0.90 -9.87 -21.37
C LEU A 200 -0.66 -8.86 -20.23
N TRP A 201 0.30 -7.95 -20.40
CA TRP A 201 0.58 -6.89 -19.44
C TRP A 201 -0.60 -5.91 -19.32
N ILE A 202 -1.17 -5.49 -20.45
CA ILE A 202 -2.36 -4.63 -20.48
C ILE A 202 -3.56 -5.33 -19.85
N LEU A 203 -3.76 -6.62 -20.13
CA LEU A 203 -4.83 -7.42 -19.51
C LEU A 203 -4.61 -7.57 -18.01
N PHE A 204 -3.38 -7.74 -17.55
CA PHE A 204 -3.03 -7.80 -16.13
C PHE A 204 -3.38 -6.49 -15.42
N TRP A 205 -2.98 -5.34 -15.96
CA TRP A 205 -3.38 -4.03 -15.42
C TRP A 205 -4.89 -3.80 -15.52
N GLY A 206 -5.50 -4.19 -16.65
CA GLY A 206 -6.95 -4.12 -16.85
C GLY A 206 -7.71 -4.94 -15.82
N PHE A 207 -7.18 -6.10 -15.42
CA PHE A 207 -7.74 -6.94 -14.36
C PHE A 207 -7.64 -6.27 -12.98
N ILE A 208 -6.48 -5.70 -12.63
CA ILE A 208 -6.30 -4.95 -11.37
C ILE A 208 -7.29 -3.77 -11.30
N VAL A 209 -7.36 -2.99 -12.38
CA VAL A 209 -8.27 -1.84 -12.49
C VAL A 209 -9.72 -2.30 -12.38
N PHE A 210 -10.11 -3.33 -13.14
CA PHE A 210 -11.45 -3.91 -13.07
C PHE A 210 -11.83 -4.33 -11.66
N LEU A 211 -10.96 -5.10 -10.98
CA LEU A 211 -11.21 -5.53 -9.60
C LEU A 211 -11.31 -4.36 -8.63
N THR A 212 -10.48 -3.32 -8.79
CA THR A 212 -10.51 -2.12 -7.95
C THR A 212 -11.83 -1.38 -8.12
N PHE A 213 -12.26 -1.13 -9.36
CA PHE A 213 -13.53 -0.47 -9.65
C PHE A 213 -14.72 -1.31 -9.19
N TRP A 214 -14.67 -2.62 -9.36
CA TRP A 214 -15.72 -3.51 -8.89
C TRP A 214 -15.82 -3.51 -7.36
N ALA A 215 -14.69 -3.55 -6.66
CA ALA A 215 -14.64 -3.43 -5.20
C ALA A 215 -15.21 -2.10 -4.70
N LEU A 216 -14.88 -0.99 -5.37
CA LEU A 216 -15.42 0.33 -5.05
C LEU A 216 -16.93 0.44 -5.34
N SER A 217 -17.41 -0.26 -6.37
CA SER A 217 -18.78 -0.14 -6.84
C SER A 217 -19.83 -0.76 -5.90
N GLY A 218 -19.46 -1.74 -5.07
CA GLY A 218 -20.44 -2.44 -4.24
C GLY A 218 -21.29 -3.49 -4.99
N VAL A 219 -21.12 -3.62 -6.32
CA VAL A 219 -22.05 -4.37 -7.18
C VAL A 219 -21.89 -5.88 -6.99
N THR A 220 -22.99 -6.61 -6.90
CA THR A 220 -23.00 -8.08 -6.87
C THR A 220 -22.95 -8.64 -8.28
N LEU A 221 -21.94 -9.45 -8.60
CA LEU A 221 -21.86 -10.22 -9.85
C LEU A 221 -21.97 -11.71 -9.53
N GLY A 222 -23.09 -12.32 -9.95
CA GLY A 222 -23.40 -13.70 -9.59
C GLY A 222 -23.58 -13.83 -8.08
N ASN A 223 -22.69 -14.60 -7.43
CA ASN A 223 -22.73 -14.87 -5.99
C ASN A 223 -21.66 -14.10 -5.20
N ILE A 224 -20.93 -13.17 -5.84
CA ILE A 224 -19.83 -12.44 -5.22
C ILE A 224 -20.18 -10.95 -5.18
N THR A 225 -20.16 -10.37 -3.99
CA THR A 225 -20.34 -8.93 -3.77
C THR A 225 -19.01 -8.20 -3.97
N GLY A 226 -18.99 -7.16 -4.81
CA GLY A 226 -17.92 -6.17 -4.81
C GLY A 226 -18.02 -5.34 -3.53
N GLY A 227 -16.90 -5.13 -2.83
CA GLY A 227 -16.89 -4.44 -1.53
C GLY A 227 -16.95 -5.41 -0.36
#